data_AF-A0A7X2HLH3-F1
#
_entry.id   AF-A0A7X2HLH3-F1
#
_cell.length_a   1.000
_cell.length_b   1.000
_cell.length_c   1.000
_cell.angle_alpha   90.00
_cell.angle_beta   90.00
_cell.angle_gamma   90.00
#
_symmetry.space_group_name_H-M   'P 1'
#
loop_
_entity.id
_entity.type
_entity.pdbx_description
1 polymer ?
#
loop_
_entity_poly.entity_id
_entity_poly.type
_entity_poly.pdbx_seq_one_letter_code
_entity_poly.pdbx_strand_id
1 'polypeptide(L)'
;MKPLTDEVKSAWQALAATADAAQRELESIVPRIADARRAFAKNPRDEAAGRNLERVEAEGAAANGRLHDAVERMKELLDLTDEELEAIDAQGKTSDDPARYHRDELTADRVATDGQADVLLAHSFEKLLSVIPASTLAEYRALRSGVPWHRETDGLLSIVKGVRPESEHPQIHRFAQAIGECRAFLANDLSYDMFAGASLIPQIARLAERIEVLSDIPGATRRIKSLWRKPSSEVDATIFELLVAAGCAVKGRSVEFLDPSGSGKTPDLRCHDPYPLVIECKRKKVLTEYEIAEELAMRNLFRNLETAAREAGMWGTFSLRLAVESQKAPVDEIVSCLIRHRLAGGSEEYGDFPWGQVAYREAAPHAPIGCHTPMYSPTMLGAVFGWNSDLPEWDGLVCRVANHEESAIDLAEEPIGLLWVNSSEQAIKKRSWGPMTTLSEAIEQIPPGEFGIPYVAYQEGARSAIADLRTFNFTDWLKQCSHPANIRVPLGRIIRLYPRPLGHGAPDFIESNVTFIPDYGDDVLPTLLPSSVVVR
;
A
#
# COMPACT_ATOMS: atom_id res chain seq x y z
N MET A 1 -29.93 -33.94 -1.72
CA MET A 1 -30.26 -33.85 -3.16
C MET A 1 -31.28 -34.92 -3.52
N LYS A 2 -32.40 -34.54 -4.17
CA LYS A 2 -33.32 -35.49 -4.80
C LYS A 2 -32.55 -36.28 -5.89
N PRO A 3 -32.80 -37.59 -6.08
CA PRO A 3 -32.21 -38.32 -7.18
C PRO A 3 -32.68 -37.72 -8.51
N LEU A 4 -31.73 -37.27 -9.33
CA LEU A 4 -32.00 -36.72 -10.66
C LEU A 4 -32.55 -37.83 -11.57
N THR A 5 -33.78 -37.66 -12.07
CA THR A 5 -34.31 -38.54 -13.11
C THR A 5 -33.58 -38.30 -14.43
N ASP A 6 -33.61 -39.27 -15.35
CA ASP A 6 -33.00 -39.12 -16.68
C ASP A 6 -33.60 -37.92 -17.45
N GLU A 7 -34.88 -37.63 -17.25
CA GLU A 7 -35.55 -36.46 -17.81
C GLU A 7 -34.97 -35.13 -17.29
N VAL A 8 -34.79 -35.01 -15.96
CA VAL A 8 -34.19 -33.82 -15.34
C VAL A 8 -32.75 -33.64 -15.81
N LYS A 9 -31.99 -34.73 -15.93
CA LYS A 9 -30.62 -34.69 -16.44
C LYS A 9 -30.56 -34.22 -17.90
N SER A 10 -31.46 -34.71 -18.76
CA SER A 10 -31.53 -34.28 -20.15
C SER A 10 -31.95 -32.81 -20.29
N ALA A 11 -32.90 -32.34 -19.47
CA ALA A 11 -33.32 -30.95 -19.45
C ALA A 11 -32.20 -30.01 -18.98
N TRP A 12 -31.47 -30.42 -17.94
CA TRP A 12 -30.31 -29.69 -17.44
C TRP A 12 -29.20 -29.57 -18.51
N GLN A 13 -28.88 -30.65 -19.21
CA GLN A 13 -27.89 -30.62 -20.31
C GLN A 13 -28.29 -29.66 -21.44
N ALA A 14 -29.58 -29.59 -21.78
CA ALA A 14 -30.07 -28.67 -22.80
C ALA A 14 -29.98 -27.20 -22.34
N LEU A 15 -30.27 -26.91 -21.07
CA LEU A 15 -30.13 -25.57 -20.49
C LEU A 15 -28.65 -25.16 -20.38
N ALA A 16 -27.78 -26.07 -19.94
CA ALA A 16 -26.33 -25.85 -19.91
C ALA A 16 -25.78 -25.53 -21.31
N ALA A 17 -26.17 -26.28 -22.34
CA ALA A 17 -25.79 -25.98 -23.71
C ALA A 17 -26.30 -24.62 -24.21
N THR A 18 -27.48 -24.18 -23.73
CA THR A 18 -28.05 -22.86 -24.04
C THR A 18 -27.24 -21.75 -23.35
N ALA A 19 -26.87 -21.93 -22.08
CA ALA A 19 -26.01 -21.03 -21.35
C ALA A 19 -24.62 -20.91 -22.01
N ASP A 20 -23.98 -22.03 -22.38
CA ASP A 20 -22.70 -22.07 -23.08
C ASP A 20 -22.75 -21.36 -24.45
N ALA A 21 -23.89 -21.45 -25.16
CA ALA A 21 -24.08 -20.75 -26.42
C ALA A 21 -24.24 -19.24 -26.22
N ALA A 22 -25.05 -18.82 -25.24
CA ALA A 22 -25.25 -17.41 -24.89
C ALA A 22 -23.96 -16.77 -24.36
N GLN A 23 -23.17 -17.51 -23.58
CA GLN A 23 -21.88 -17.06 -23.08
C GLN A 23 -20.87 -16.84 -24.22
N ARG A 24 -20.73 -17.80 -25.15
CA ARG A 24 -19.89 -17.61 -26.35
C ARG A 24 -20.33 -16.43 -27.21
N GLU A 25 -21.64 -16.21 -27.32
CA GLU A 25 -22.17 -15.04 -28.02
C GLU A 25 -21.79 -13.73 -27.31
N LEU A 26 -21.94 -13.65 -25.98
CA LEU A 26 -21.50 -12.52 -25.16
C LEU A 26 -20.01 -12.25 -25.33
N GLU A 27 -19.17 -13.28 -25.24
CA GLU A 27 -17.71 -13.18 -25.46
C GLU A 27 -17.39 -12.57 -26.83
N SER A 28 -18.19 -12.85 -27.86
CA SER A 28 -18.04 -12.25 -29.19
C SER A 28 -18.54 -10.81 -29.30
N ILE A 29 -19.54 -10.42 -28.49
CA ILE A 29 -20.17 -9.10 -28.49
C ILE A 29 -19.38 -8.08 -27.67
N VAL A 30 -18.79 -8.49 -26.54
CA VAL A 30 -18.09 -7.59 -25.60
C VAL A 30 -17.02 -6.72 -26.28
N PRO A 31 -16.11 -7.26 -27.14
CA PRO A 31 -15.14 -6.44 -27.86
C PRO A 31 -15.81 -5.40 -28.78
N ARG A 32 -16.93 -5.77 -29.41
CA ARG A 32 -17.70 -4.88 -30.31
C ARG A 32 -18.38 -3.74 -29.54
N ILE A 33 -18.85 -3.99 -28.31
CA ILE A 33 -19.38 -2.95 -27.41
C ILE A 33 -18.26 -1.95 -27.08
N ALA A 34 -17.08 -2.44 -26.70
CA ALA A 34 -15.93 -1.59 -26.40
C ALA A 34 -15.55 -0.71 -27.60
N ASP A 35 -15.50 -1.29 -28.81
CA ASP A 35 -15.23 -0.54 -30.04
C ASP A 35 -16.30 0.53 -30.34
N ALA A 36 -17.58 0.17 -30.22
CA ALA A 36 -18.67 1.10 -30.46
C ALA A 36 -18.66 2.26 -29.45
N ARG A 37 -18.36 1.99 -28.17
CA ARG A 37 -18.19 3.03 -27.15
C ARG A 37 -17.03 3.95 -27.44
N ARG A 38 -15.87 3.40 -27.83
CA ARG A 38 -14.70 4.20 -28.22
C ARG A 38 -14.99 5.09 -29.41
N ALA A 39 -15.72 4.59 -30.41
CA ALA A 39 -16.13 5.37 -31.57
C ALA A 39 -17.06 6.53 -31.17
N PHE A 40 -18.09 6.27 -30.36
CA PHE A 40 -19.01 7.29 -29.88
C PHE A 40 -18.33 8.33 -28.98
N ALA A 41 -17.44 7.90 -28.08
CA ALA A 41 -16.71 8.79 -27.18
C ALA A 41 -15.79 9.78 -27.93
N LYS A 42 -15.23 9.40 -29.09
CA LYS A 42 -14.42 10.29 -29.94
C LYS A 42 -15.22 11.46 -30.50
N ASN A 43 -16.50 11.26 -30.81
CA ASN A 43 -17.39 12.31 -31.28
C ASN A 43 -18.83 12.02 -30.83
N PRO A 44 -19.25 12.47 -29.63
CA PRO A 44 -20.59 12.22 -29.12
C PRO A 44 -21.73 12.81 -29.97
N ARG A 45 -21.41 13.66 -30.95
CA ARG A 45 -22.38 14.23 -31.90
C ARG A 45 -22.55 13.38 -33.16
N ASP A 46 -21.77 12.32 -33.32
CA ASP A 46 -21.92 11.39 -34.44
C ASP A 46 -23.10 10.44 -34.17
N GLU A 47 -24.24 10.74 -34.79
CA GLU A 47 -25.44 9.92 -34.66
C GLU A 47 -25.25 8.48 -35.18
N ALA A 48 -24.37 8.25 -36.15
CA ALA A 48 -24.12 6.91 -36.67
C ALA A 48 -23.36 6.07 -35.64
N ALA A 49 -22.37 6.68 -34.98
CA ALA A 49 -21.67 6.04 -33.86
C ALA A 49 -22.63 5.77 -32.69
N GLY A 50 -23.53 6.70 -32.37
CA GLY A 50 -24.58 6.52 -31.36
C GLY A 50 -25.52 5.35 -31.67
N ARG A 51 -26.10 5.31 -32.88
CA ARG A 51 -26.96 4.20 -33.32
C ARG A 51 -26.24 2.86 -33.32
N ASN A 52 -24.95 2.82 -33.68
CA ASN A 52 -24.17 1.60 -33.61
C ASN A 52 -23.95 1.13 -32.17
N LEU A 53 -23.64 2.04 -31.26
CA LEU A 53 -23.50 1.73 -29.84
C LEU A 53 -24.80 1.14 -29.28
N GLU A 54 -25.94 1.80 -29.49
CA GLU A 54 -27.26 1.32 -29.05
C GLU A 54 -27.57 -0.08 -29.59
N ARG A 55 -27.28 -0.33 -30.88
CA ARG A 55 -27.50 -1.63 -31.52
C ARG A 55 -26.67 -2.73 -30.88
N VAL A 56 -25.38 -2.51 -30.67
CA VAL A 56 -24.49 -3.54 -30.09
C VAL A 56 -24.76 -3.73 -28.59
N GLU A 57 -25.15 -2.68 -27.86
CA GLU A 57 -25.61 -2.81 -26.47
C GLU A 57 -26.91 -3.60 -26.38
N ALA A 58 -27.85 -3.41 -27.30
CA ALA A 58 -29.08 -4.20 -27.38
C ALA A 58 -28.80 -5.68 -27.70
N GLU A 59 -27.85 -5.98 -28.60
CA GLU A 59 -27.38 -7.34 -28.87
C GLU A 59 -26.80 -7.98 -27.59
N GLY A 60 -25.94 -7.26 -26.87
CA GLY A 60 -25.35 -7.72 -25.63
C GLY A 60 -26.40 -7.96 -24.53
N ALA A 61 -27.35 -7.05 -24.37
CA ALA A 61 -28.45 -7.20 -23.43
C ALA A 61 -29.32 -8.42 -23.75
N ALA A 62 -29.58 -8.68 -25.04
CA ALA A 62 -30.36 -9.84 -25.47
C ALA A 62 -29.61 -11.17 -25.22
N ALA A 63 -28.31 -11.21 -25.46
CA ALA A 63 -27.48 -12.39 -25.16
C ALA A 63 -27.39 -12.65 -23.64
N ASN A 64 -27.22 -11.58 -22.84
CA ASN A 64 -27.23 -11.67 -21.38
C ASN A 64 -28.58 -12.12 -20.83
N GLY A 65 -29.69 -11.64 -21.40
CA GLY A 65 -31.04 -12.11 -21.06
C GLY A 65 -31.20 -13.60 -21.29
N ARG A 66 -30.73 -14.14 -22.43
CA ARG A 66 -30.75 -15.59 -22.70
C ARG A 66 -29.91 -16.40 -21.71
N LEU A 67 -28.74 -15.89 -21.34
CA LEU A 67 -27.89 -16.54 -20.33
C LEU A 67 -28.59 -16.57 -18.97
N HIS A 68 -29.13 -15.44 -18.53
CA HIS A 68 -29.87 -15.33 -17.28
C HIS A 68 -31.10 -16.26 -17.25
N ASP A 69 -31.92 -16.25 -18.31
CA ASP A 69 -33.08 -17.14 -18.43
C ASP A 69 -32.69 -18.62 -18.37
N ALA A 70 -31.57 -19.01 -18.99
CA ALA A 70 -31.08 -20.38 -18.93
C ALA A 70 -30.65 -20.76 -17.50
N VAL A 71 -29.96 -19.85 -16.80
CA VAL A 71 -29.54 -20.03 -15.40
C VAL A 71 -30.74 -20.13 -14.47
N GLU A 72 -31.71 -19.21 -14.54
CA GLU A 72 -32.91 -19.25 -13.70
C GLU A 72 -33.70 -20.55 -13.90
N ARG A 73 -33.86 -21.01 -15.14
CA ARG A 73 -34.51 -22.30 -15.41
C ARG A 73 -33.71 -23.49 -14.88
N MET A 74 -32.38 -23.41 -14.83
CA MET A 74 -31.55 -24.43 -14.17
C MET A 74 -31.78 -24.43 -12.66
N LYS A 75 -31.96 -23.26 -12.03
CA LYS A 75 -32.30 -23.14 -10.61
C LYS A 75 -33.66 -23.78 -10.30
N GLU A 76 -34.69 -23.40 -11.06
CA GLU A 76 -36.04 -23.96 -10.95
C GLU A 76 -36.05 -25.49 -11.12
N LEU A 77 -35.31 -25.99 -12.10
CA LEU A 77 -35.22 -27.43 -12.39
C LEU A 77 -34.56 -28.22 -11.25
N LEU A 78 -33.60 -27.62 -10.57
CA LEU A 78 -32.87 -28.25 -9.47
C LEU A 78 -33.51 -28.02 -8.10
N ASP A 79 -34.58 -27.22 -8.03
CA ASP A 79 -35.25 -26.84 -6.77
C ASP A 79 -34.25 -26.17 -5.80
N LEU A 80 -33.24 -25.48 -6.35
CA LEU A 80 -32.22 -24.80 -5.56
C LEU A 80 -32.80 -23.51 -5.01
N THR A 81 -32.74 -23.34 -3.70
CA THR A 81 -33.07 -22.05 -3.07
C THR A 81 -31.94 -21.04 -3.33
N ASP A 82 -32.25 -19.75 -3.23
CA ASP A 82 -31.22 -18.70 -3.27
C ASP A 82 -30.15 -18.93 -2.18
N GLU A 83 -30.55 -19.42 -1.00
CA GLU A 83 -29.64 -19.78 0.09
C GLU A 83 -28.70 -20.96 -0.28
N GLU A 84 -29.17 -21.95 -1.04
CA GLU A 84 -28.34 -23.06 -1.51
C GLU A 84 -27.38 -22.63 -2.62
N LEU A 85 -27.80 -21.73 -3.51
CA LEU A 85 -26.90 -21.10 -4.48
C LEU A 85 -25.84 -20.25 -3.78
N GLU A 86 -26.23 -19.42 -2.84
CA GLU A 86 -25.31 -18.64 -2.03
C GLU A 86 -24.37 -19.56 -1.26
N ALA A 87 -24.82 -20.72 -0.77
CA ALA A 87 -23.97 -21.71 -0.12
C ALA A 87 -23.01 -22.41 -1.10
N ILE A 88 -23.44 -22.70 -2.34
CA ILE A 88 -22.59 -23.28 -3.39
C ILE A 88 -21.55 -22.25 -3.87
N ASP A 89 -21.96 -21.01 -4.09
CA ASP A 89 -21.09 -19.89 -4.43
C ASP A 89 -20.14 -19.57 -3.28
N ALA A 90 -20.61 -19.62 -2.03
CA ALA A 90 -19.76 -19.47 -0.84
C ALA A 90 -18.76 -20.63 -0.74
N GLN A 91 -19.17 -21.87 -1.03
CA GLN A 91 -18.27 -23.03 -1.11
C GLN A 91 -17.25 -22.88 -2.25
N GLY A 92 -17.63 -22.30 -3.39
CA GLY A 92 -16.70 -21.94 -4.48
C GLY A 92 -15.77 -20.77 -4.14
N LYS A 93 -16.24 -19.81 -3.34
CA LYS A 93 -15.49 -18.63 -2.85
C LYS A 93 -14.55 -18.97 -1.67
N THR A 94 -14.55 -20.19 -1.14
CA THR A 94 -13.75 -20.56 0.04
C THR A 94 -12.23 -20.66 -0.17
N SER A 95 -11.63 -20.33 -1.33
CA SER A 95 -10.17 -20.48 -1.48
C SER A 95 -9.34 -19.27 -1.89
N ASP A 96 -9.92 -18.14 -2.31
CA ASP A 96 -9.10 -17.04 -2.82
C ASP A 96 -9.65 -15.62 -2.60
N ASP A 97 -10.77 -15.44 -1.88
CA ASP A 97 -11.20 -14.08 -1.51
C ASP A 97 -10.27 -13.58 -0.40
N PRO A 98 -9.39 -12.60 -0.67
CA PRO A 98 -8.35 -12.22 0.26
C PRO A 98 -9.03 -11.69 1.52
N ALA A 99 -8.71 -12.33 2.65
CA ALA A 99 -9.27 -11.94 3.93
C ALA A 99 -9.09 -10.43 4.12
N ARG A 100 -10.21 -9.74 4.37
CA ARG A 100 -10.24 -8.31 4.66
C ARG A 100 -9.72 -8.11 6.08
N TYR A 101 -8.41 -8.24 6.23
CA TYR A 101 -7.81 -8.13 7.54
C TYR A 101 -8.02 -6.72 8.09
N HIS A 102 -8.56 -6.65 9.29
CA HIS A 102 -8.50 -5.44 10.10
C HIS A 102 -7.05 -5.14 10.48
N ARG A 103 -6.72 -3.88 10.77
CA ARG A 103 -5.32 -3.52 11.04
C ARG A 103 -4.72 -4.29 12.22
N ASP A 104 -5.54 -4.58 13.24
CA ASP A 104 -5.17 -5.34 14.44
C ASP A 104 -4.97 -6.85 14.17
N GLU A 105 -5.35 -7.34 13.00
CA GLU A 105 -5.09 -8.69 12.52
C GLU A 105 -3.79 -8.78 11.70
N LEU A 106 -3.24 -7.64 11.27
CA LEU A 106 -2.03 -7.53 10.45
C LEU A 106 -0.77 -7.45 11.31
N THR A 107 -0.56 -8.45 12.15
CA THR A 107 0.58 -8.57 13.07
C THR A 107 1.53 -9.68 12.65
N ALA A 108 2.77 -9.67 13.15
CA ALA A 108 3.80 -10.65 12.79
C ALA A 108 3.45 -12.07 13.25
N ASP A 109 2.66 -12.20 14.31
CA ASP A 109 2.16 -13.49 14.81
C ASP A 109 0.96 -14.03 14.02
N ARG A 110 0.22 -13.16 13.30
CA ARG A 110 -1.01 -13.53 12.57
C ARG A 110 -0.84 -13.60 11.06
N VAL A 111 0.03 -12.77 10.51
CA VAL A 111 0.39 -12.78 9.10
C VAL A 111 1.82 -13.28 9.02
N ALA A 112 1.98 -14.47 8.42
CA ALA A 112 3.29 -15.01 8.14
C ALA A 112 4.12 -13.93 7.46
N THR A 113 5.31 -13.68 8.01
CA THR A 113 6.28 -12.79 7.35
C THR A 113 6.51 -13.32 5.94
N ASP A 114 6.75 -12.41 4.99
CA ASP A 114 7.25 -12.80 3.66
C ASP A 114 8.72 -13.19 3.81
N GLY A 115 9.01 -14.17 4.68
CA GLY A 115 10.33 -14.60 5.17
C GLY A 115 11.24 -15.18 4.09
N GLN A 116 11.00 -14.78 2.86
CA GLN A 116 11.77 -15.01 1.67
C GLN A 116 12.27 -13.71 1.04
N ALA A 117 11.95 -12.50 1.52
CA ALA A 117 12.44 -11.27 0.89
C ALA A 117 13.98 -11.24 0.80
N ASP A 118 14.67 -11.71 1.83
CA ASP A 118 16.11 -11.90 1.88
C ASP A 118 16.61 -12.99 0.92
N VAL A 119 15.98 -14.15 0.92
CA VAL A 119 16.31 -15.28 0.04
C VAL A 119 16.08 -14.90 -1.43
N LEU A 120 14.96 -14.26 -1.72
CA LEU A 120 14.54 -13.80 -3.05
C LEU A 120 15.50 -12.72 -3.55
N LEU A 121 15.84 -11.74 -2.70
CA LEU A 121 16.81 -10.71 -3.04
C LEU A 121 18.17 -11.35 -3.33
N ALA A 122 18.69 -12.20 -2.44
CA ALA A 122 19.99 -12.85 -2.62
C ALA A 122 20.08 -13.64 -3.94
N HIS A 123 18.97 -14.27 -4.36
CA HIS A 123 18.94 -15.04 -5.60
C HIS A 123 18.80 -14.18 -6.87
N SER A 124 18.04 -13.08 -6.82
CA SER A 124 17.59 -12.36 -8.01
C SER A 124 18.25 -11.00 -8.22
N PHE A 125 18.87 -10.42 -7.19
CA PHE A 125 19.36 -9.04 -7.24
C PHE A 125 20.39 -8.77 -8.33
N GLU A 126 21.31 -9.71 -8.58
CA GLU A 126 22.28 -9.60 -9.67
C GLU A 126 21.63 -9.53 -11.06
N LYS A 127 20.47 -10.16 -11.25
CA LYS A 127 19.70 -10.05 -12.51
C LYS A 127 19.22 -8.62 -12.73
N LEU A 128 18.71 -7.97 -11.68
CA LEU A 128 18.33 -6.55 -11.74
C LEU A 128 19.55 -5.66 -11.97
N LEU A 129 20.68 -5.91 -11.31
CA LEU A 129 21.89 -5.13 -11.52
C LEU A 129 22.40 -5.23 -12.97
N SER A 130 22.24 -6.39 -13.61
CA SER A 130 22.70 -6.62 -15.00
C SER A 130 21.98 -5.75 -16.04
N VAL A 131 20.77 -5.26 -15.76
CA VAL A 131 20.02 -4.39 -16.68
C VAL A 131 20.34 -2.90 -16.48
N ILE A 132 21.05 -2.54 -15.41
CA ILE A 132 21.46 -1.17 -15.10
C ILE A 132 22.83 -0.90 -15.72
N PRO A 133 23.04 0.24 -16.40
CA PRO A 133 24.36 0.59 -16.93
C PRO A 133 25.45 0.59 -15.83
N ALA A 134 26.61 -0.01 -16.12
CA ALA A 134 27.71 -0.08 -15.17
C ALA A 134 28.18 1.31 -14.68
N SER A 135 28.09 2.34 -15.52
CA SER A 135 28.36 3.74 -15.15
C SER A 135 27.41 4.25 -14.06
N THR A 136 26.11 4.00 -14.21
CA THR A 136 25.10 4.35 -13.21
C THR A 136 25.32 3.59 -11.91
N LEU A 137 25.68 2.30 -11.97
CA LEU A 137 26.03 1.54 -10.76
C LEU A 137 27.29 2.05 -10.06
N ALA A 138 28.27 2.56 -10.81
CA ALA A 138 29.46 3.19 -10.26
C ALA A 138 29.12 4.52 -9.57
N GLU A 139 28.27 5.35 -10.18
CA GLU A 139 27.73 6.57 -9.58
C GLU A 139 27.01 6.25 -8.26
N TYR A 140 26.14 5.23 -8.23
CA TYR A 140 25.41 4.85 -7.03
C TYR A 140 26.35 4.41 -5.89
N ARG A 141 27.45 3.72 -6.21
CA ARG A 141 28.46 3.34 -5.20
C ARG A 141 29.18 4.57 -4.64
N ALA A 142 29.42 5.59 -5.45
CA ALA A 142 30.06 6.83 -5.02
C ALA A 142 29.13 7.72 -4.18
N LEU A 143 27.81 7.62 -4.38
CA LEU A 143 26.80 8.38 -3.63
C LEU A 143 26.58 7.87 -2.20
N ARG A 144 26.90 6.60 -1.91
CA ARG A 144 26.65 6.03 -0.59
C ARG A 144 27.63 6.64 0.41
N SER A 145 27.09 7.45 1.33
CA SER A 145 27.82 7.88 2.50
C SER A 145 28.19 6.65 3.32
N GLY A 146 29.47 6.46 3.63
CA GLY A 146 29.90 5.48 4.64
C GLY A 146 29.50 5.91 6.06
N VAL A 147 28.82 7.05 6.20
CA VAL A 147 28.31 7.58 7.46
C VAL A 147 26.92 6.98 7.71
N PRO A 148 26.64 6.46 8.91
CA PRO A 148 25.31 6.00 9.26
C PRO A 148 24.25 7.10 9.10
N TRP A 149 23.06 6.72 8.62
CA TRP A 149 21.97 7.64 8.29
C TRP A 149 21.51 8.53 9.46
N HIS A 150 21.69 8.08 10.70
CA HIS A 150 21.30 8.83 11.90
C HIS A 150 22.27 9.96 12.24
N ARG A 151 23.51 9.93 11.71
CA ARG A 151 24.44 11.07 11.90
C ARG A 151 24.02 12.29 11.09
N GLU A 152 23.31 12.10 9.98
CA GLU A 152 22.78 13.20 9.17
C GLU A 152 21.73 14.04 9.91
N THR A 153 21.08 13.46 10.91
CA THR A 153 20.04 14.09 11.73
C THR A 153 20.54 14.51 13.11
N ASP A 154 21.86 14.60 13.31
CA ASP A 154 22.47 14.93 14.61
C ASP A 154 21.98 13.93 15.69
N GLY A 155 21.96 12.64 15.33
CA GLY A 155 21.50 11.56 16.20
C GLY A 155 20.00 11.51 16.47
N LEU A 156 19.22 12.46 15.98
CA LEU A 156 17.78 12.50 16.22
C LEU A 156 17.06 11.49 15.32
N LEU A 157 16.30 10.58 15.92
CA LEU A 157 15.36 9.74 15.18
C LEU A 157 13.96 10.34 15.29
N SER A 158 13.28 10.48 14.16
CA SER A 158 11.85 10.79 14.12
C SER A 158 11.12 9.83 13.20
N ILE A 159 10.06 9.23 13.72
CA ILE A 159 9.20 8.28 13.04
C ILE A 159 7.77 8.79 13.13
N VAL A 160 7.08 8.88 12.00
CA VAL A 160 5.65 9.16 11.93
C VAL A 160 4.99 8.06 11.10
N LYS A 161 3.94 7.43 11.60
CA LYS A 161 3.28 6.27 10.95
C LYS A 161 4.24 5.16 10.54
N GLY A 162 5.18 4.81 11.42
CA GLY A 162 6.16 3.75 11.14
C GLY A 162 7.20 4.09 10.08
N VAL A 163 7.23 5.34 9.57
CA VAL A 163 8.23 5.78 8.59
C VAL A 163 9.10 6.90 9.12
N ARG A 164 10.35 6.89 8.67
CA ARG A 164 11.28 7.99 8.87
C ARG A 164 11.21 8.95 7.67
N PRO A 165 10.87 10.24 7.86
CA PRO A 165 10.74 11.20 6.76
C PRO A 165 11.99 11.31 5.88
N GLU A 166 13.18 11.29 6.48
CA GLU A 166 14.45 11.36 5.76
C GLU A 166 14.70 10.13 4.87
N SER A 167 14.19 8.97 5.28
CA SER A 167 14.24 7.75 4.46
C SER A 167 13.35 7.88 3.22
N GLU A 168 12.23 8.60 3.31
CA GLU A 168 11.29 8.82 2.20
C GLU A 168 11.67 10.01 1.31
N HIS A 169 12.49 10.91 1.82
CA HIS A 169 13.03 12.07 1.10
C HIS A 169 14.57 12.05 1.11
N PRO A 170 15.20 11.02 0.50
CA PRO A 170 16.64 10.88 0.52
C PRO A 170 17.33 12.04 -0.23
N GLN A 171 18.54 12.38 0.22
CA GLN A 171 19.39 13.36 -0.48
C GLN A 171 19.94 12.83 -1.81
N ILE A 172 19.90 11.51 -2.00
CA ILE A 172 20.30 10.82 -3.22
C ILE A 172 19.08 10.40 -4.03
N HIS A 173 19.30 9.98 -5.28
CA HIS A 173 18.24 9.45 -6.11
C HIS A 173 17.56 8.23 -5.44
N ARG A 174 16.22 8.18 -5.41
CA ARG A 174 15.45 7.12 -4.71
C ARG A 174 15.80 5.71 -5.17
N PHE A 175 16.00 5.49 -6.46
CA PHE A 175 16.44 4.18 -6.95
C PHE A 175 17.89 3.86 -6.55
N ALA A 176 18.76 4.87 -6.41
CA ALA A 176 20.11 4.67 -5.88
C ALA A 176 20.07 4.25 -4.41
N GLN A 177 19.20 4.88 -3.61
CA GLN A 177 18.93 4.47 -2.23
C GLN A 177 18.47 3.01 -2.18
N ALA A 178 17.47 2.62 -2.99
CA ALA A 178 16.97 1.26 -3.02
C ALA A 178 18.07 0.21 -3.32
N ILE A 179 18.91 0.47 -4.32
CA ILE A 179 20.07 -0.39 -4.63
C ILE A 179 21.10 -0.39 -3.50
N GLY A 180 21.34 0.76 -2.88
CA GLY A 180 22.24 0.93 -1.74
C GLY A 180 21.81 0.10 -0.53
N GLU A 181 20.55 0.22 -0.11
CA GLU A 181 19.99 -0.52 1.02
C GLU A 181 19.95 -2.03 0.76
N CYS A 182 19.63 -2.46 -0.46
CA CYS A 182 19.69 -3.89 -0.82
C CYS A 182 21.12 -4.44 -0.65
N ARG A 183 22.14 -3.70 -1.09
CA ARG A 183 23.55 -4.11 -0.91
C ARG A 183 23.95 -4.11 0.56
N ALA A 184 23.56 -3.09 1.30
CA ALA A 184 23.84 -2.97 2.73
C ALA A 184 23.29 -4.16 3.50
N PHE A 185 22.02 -4.48 3.25
CA PHE A 185 21.33 -5.60 3.86
C PHE A 185 21.99 -6.95 3.52
N LEU A 186 22.28 -7.21 2.24
CA LEU A 186 22.98 -8.44 1.82
C LEU A 186 24.41 -8.56 2.39
N ALA A 187 25.07 -7.42 2.66
CA ALA A 187 26.38 -7.36 3.28
C ALA A 187 26.34 -7.43 4.83
N ASN A 188 25.14 -7.49 5.42
CA ASN A 188 24.92 -7.38 6.87
C ASN A 188 25.58 -6.12 7.47
N ASP A 189 25.51 -5.02 6.73
CA ASP A 189 26.08 -3.73 7.11
C ASP A 189 25.21 -3.08 8.19
N LEU A 190 25.73 -2.94 9.41
CA LEU A 190 24.98 -2.42 10.56
C LEU A 190 24.57 -0.95 10.41
N SER A 191 25.11 -0.22 9.43
CA SER A 191 24.74 1.17 9.17
C SER A 191 23.58 1.32 8.17
N TYR A 192 22.96 0.23 7.72
CA TYR A 192 21.84 0.29 6.79
C TYR A 192 20.61 1.01 7.39
N ASP A 193 19.84 1.67 6.53
CA ASP A 193 18.59 2.31 6.93
C ASP A 193 17.47 1.27 6.89
N MET A 194 17.20 0.65 8.04
CA MET A 194 16.17 -0.37 8.16
C MET A 194 14.75 0.12 7.89
N PHE A 195 14.46 1.41 8.07
CA PHE A 195 13.14 1.97 7.77
C PHE A 195 12.97 2.13 6.26
N ALA A 196 14.00 2.63 5.58
CA ALA A 196 14.05 2.60 4.11
C ALA A 196 14.03 1.15 3.59
N GLY A 197 14.80 0.26 4.21
CA GLY A 197 14.92 -1.15 3.87
C GLY A 197 13.60 -1.89 3.92
N ALA A 198 12.81 -1.70 4.99
CA ALA A 198 11.48 -2.28 5.13
C ALA A 198 10.54 -1.87 3.97
N SER A 199 10.60 -0.61 3.53
CA SER A 199 9.81 -0.13 2.39
C SER A 199 10.35 -0.63 1.04
N LEU A 200 11.66 -0.64 0.85
CA LEU A 200 12.29 -0.79 -0.48
C LEU A 200 12.68 -2.24 -0.82
N ILE A 201 13.30 -2.96 0.11
CA ILE A 201 13.91 -4.27 -0.16
C ILE A 201 12.87 -5.28 -0.66
N PRO A 202 11.69 -5.45 -0.03
CA PRO A 202 10.68 -6.40 -0.50
C PRO A 202 10.23 -6.12 -1.94
N GLN A 203 10.06 -4.84 -2.29
CA GLN A 203 9.67 -4.42 -3.62
C GLN A 203 10.78 -4.66 -4.66
N ILE A 204 12.03 -4.37 -4.30
CA ILE A 204 13.18 -4.63 -5.17
C ILE A 204 13.42 -6.13 -5.35
N ALA A 205 13.28 -6.94 -4.30
CA ALA A 205 13.39 -8.39 -4.36
C ALA A 205 12.36 -8.96 -5.34
N ARG A 206 11.10 -8.51 -5.23
CA ARG A 206 10.04 -8.92 -6.17
C ARG A 206 10.31 -8.43 -7.59
N LEU A 207 10.71 -7.17 -7.78
CA LEU A 207 11.02 -6.63 -9.10
C LEU A 207 12.16 -7.41 -9.77
N ALA A 208 13.20 -7.74 -9.00
CA ALA A 208 14.35 -8.49 -9.47
C ALA A 208 13.98 -9.92 -9.87
N GLU A 209 13.12 -10.61 -9.11
CA GLU A 209 12.59 -11.94 -9.50
C GLU A 209 11.81 -11.86 -10.82
N ARG A 210 11.07 -10.78 -11.05
CA ARG A 210 10.20 -10.60 -12.21
C ARG A 210 10.86 -10.00 -13.44
N ILE A 211 12.16 -9.74 -13.40
CA ILE A 211 12.84 -9.00 -14.48
C ILE A 211 12.76 -9.72 -15.83
N GLU A 212 12.80 -11.05 -15.83
CA GLU A 212 12.69 -11.87 -17.05
C GLU A 212 11.28 -11.79 -17.63
N VAL A 213 10.23 -11.95 -16.81
CA VAL A 213 8.83 -11.81 -17.23
C VAL A 213 8.57 -10.41 -17.80
N LEU A 214 9.12 -9.37 -17.15
CA LEU A 214 9.00 -8.00 -17.63
C LEU A 214 9.68 -7.80 -18.99
N SER A 215 10.70 -8.59 -19.35
CA SER A 215 11.39 -8.42 -20.63
C SER A 215 10.51 -8.77 -21.84
N ASP A 216 9.48 -9.59 -21.65
CA ASP A 216 8.52 -9.99 -22.67
C ASP A 216 7.34 -9.01 -22.82
N ILE A 217 7.16 -8.09 -21.87
CA ILE A 217 6.06 -7.11 -21.87
C ILE A 217 6.43 -5.90 -22.75
N PRO A 218 5.65 -5.58 -23.80
CA PRO A 218 5.92 -4.42 -24.63
C PRO A 218 6.00 -3.12 -23.81
N GLY A 219 7.07 -2.34 -24.03
CA GLY A 219 7.33 -1.08 -23.33
C GLY A 219 8.00 -1.21 -21.95
N ALA A 220 8.00 -2.39 -21.32
CA ALA A 220 8.55 -2.58 -19.97
C ALA A 220 10.05 -2.28 -19.87
N THR A 221 10.87 -2.62 -20.87
CA THR A 221 12.30 -2.27 -20.89
C THR A 221 12.52 -0.75 -20.79
N ARG A 222 11.66 0.05 -21.42
CA ARG A 222 11.73 1.52 -21.34
C ARG A 222 11.34 1.98 -19.93
N ARG A 223 10.32 1.37 -19.35
CA ARG A 223 9.84 1.65 -17.99
C ARG A 223 10.85 1.27 -16.91
N ILE A 224 11.54 0.14 -17.04
CA ILE A 224 12.69 -0.23 -16.18
C ILE A 224 13.78 0.84 -16.28
N LYS A 225 14.15 1.26 -17.49
CA LYS A 225 15.15 2.32 -17.68
C LYS A 225 14.75 3.66 -17.06
N SER A 226 13.45 3.95 -16.90
CA SER A 226 13.04 5.18 -16.22
C SER A 226 13.38 5.18 -14.73
N LEU A 227 13.56 4.03 -14.09
CA LEU A 227 13.91 3.95 -12.66
C LEU A 227 15.18 4.73 -12.30
N TRP A 228 16.12 4.92 -13.23
CA TRP A 228 17.34 5.71 -13.01
C TRP A 228 17.48 6.91 -13.94
N ARG A 229 16.51 7.17 -14.81
CA ARG A 229 16.54 8.30 -15.77
C ARG A 229 15.55 9.41 -15.43
N LYS A 230 14.48 9.06 -14.74
CA LYS A 230 13.44 10.01 -14.33
C LYS A 230 13.73 10.58 -12.94
N PRO A 231 13.00 11.62 -12.51
CA PRO A 231 13.13 12.18 -11.17
C PRO A 231 12.88 11.15 -10.06
N SER A 232 13.58 11.34 -8.94
CA SER A 232 13.49 10.53 -7.71
C SER A 232 12.05 10.28 -7.25
N SER A 233 11.17 11.28 -7.39
CA SER A 233 9.77 11.23 -6.97
C SER A 233 8.89 10.25 -7.78
N GLU A 234 9.33 9.81 -8.96
CA GLU A 234 8.57 8.88 -9.81
C GLU A 234 8.97 7.41 -9.62
N VAL A 235 10.06 7.14 -8.89
CA VAL A 235 10.64 5.79 -8.77
C VAL A 235 9.66 4.81 -8.14
N ASP A 236 9.10 5.17 -6.99
CA ASP A 236 8.19 4.32 -6.24
C ASP A 236 6.92 3.99 -7.04
N ALA A 237 6.38 4.96 -7.79
CA ALA A 237 5.25 4.74 -8.69
C ALA A 237 5.62 3.83 -9.87
N THR A 238 6.80 4.04 -10.46
CA THR A 238 7.33 3.22 -11.56
C THR A 238 7.55 1.76 -11.13
N ILE A 239 8.09 1.53 -9.92
CA ILE A 239 8.24 0.18 -9.35
C ILE A 239 6.86 -0.47 -9.23
N PHE A 240 5.87 0.26 -8.71
CA PHE A 240 4.52 -0.26 -8.56
C PHE A 240 3.88 -0.64 -9.91
N GLU A 241 3.98 0.22 -10.93
CA GLU A 241 3.53 -0.07 -12.30
C GLU A 241 4.17 -1.35 -12.85
N LEU A 242 5.49 -1.51 -12.69
CA LEU A 242 6.23 -2.70 -13.12
C LEU A 242 5.76 -3.96 -12.40
N LEU A 243 5.52 -3.89 -11.09
CA LEU A 243 5.04 -5.01 -10.30
C LEU A 243 3.61 -5.42 -10.68
N VAL A 244 2.72 -4.47 -10.95
CA VAL A 244 1.36 -4.75 -11.45
C VAL A 244 1.42 -5.44 -12.81
N ALA A 245 2.23 -4.92 -13.75
CA ALA A 245 2.40 -5.52 -15.08
C ALA A 245 2.95 -6.95 -15.00
N ALA A 246 3.98 -7.17 -14.18
CA ALA A 246 4.54 -8.50 -13.94
C ALA A 246 3.50 -9.45 -13.32
N GLY A 247 2.72 -8.98 -12.34
CA GLY A 247 1.64 -9.75 -11.72
C GLY A 247 0.57 -10.18 -12.73
N CYS A 248 0.19 -9.29 -13.65
CA CYS A 248 -0.73 -9.61 -14.75
C CYS A 248 -0.15 -10.69 -15.68
N ALA A 249 1.10 -10.53 -16.12
CA ALA A 249 1.77 -11.51 -16.98
C ALA A 249 1.89 -12.90 -16.31
N VAL A 250 2.17 -12.94 -15.00
CA VAL A 250 2.22 -14.19 -14.22
C VAL A 250 0.86 -14.87 -14.12
N LYS A 251 -0.23 -14.09 -14.10
CA LYS A 251 -1.62 -14.58 -14.23
C LYS A 251 -2.00 -14.91 -15.69
N GLY A 252 -1.02 -14.94 -16.60
CA GLY A 252 -1.21 -15.30 -18.00
C GLY A 252 -1.94 -14.23 -18.82
N ARG A 253 -1.95 -12.97 -18.36
CA ARG A 253 -2.57 -11.86 -19.09
C ARG A 253 -1.58 -11.23 -20.07
N SER A 254 -2.04 -10.89 -21.27
CA SER A 254 -1.29 -10.10 -22.25
C SER A 254 -1.43 -8.62 -21.95
N VAL A 255 -0.35 -8.01 -21.45
CA VAL A 255 -0.30 -6.58 -21.10
C VAL A 255 0.78 -5.84 -21.87
N GLU A 256 0.60 -4.54 -22.07
CA GLU A 256 1.62 -3.62 -22.59
C GLU A 256 1.61 -2.28 -21.82
N PHE A 257 2.77 -1.63 -21.75
CA PHE A 257 2.88 -0.25 -21.27
C PHE A 257 2.49 0.75 -22.35
N LEU A 258 1.64 1.71 -22.00
CA LEU A 258 1.26 2.79 -22.91
C LEU A 258 2.23 3.97 -22.76
N ASP A 259 2.59 4.56 -23.90
CA ASP A 259 3.35 5.81 -23.95
C ASP A 259 2.39 7.01 -23.79
N PRO A 260 2.73 8.03 -22.98
CA PRO A 260 1.88 9.21 -22.80
C PRO A 260 1.53 9.86 -24.13
N SER A 261 0.24 9.95 -24.44
CA SER A 261 -0.22 10.73 -25.59
C SER A 261 -0.20 12.21 -25.20
N GLY A 262 0.58 13.04 -25.91
CA GLY A 262 0.83 14.44 -25.55
C GLY A 262 -0.40 15.37 -25.51
N SER A 263 -1.62 14.85 -25.68
CA SER A 263 -2.87 15.60 -25.69
C SER A 263 -4.05 14.89 -25.00
N GLY A 264 -3.84 13.79 -24.27
CA GLY A 264 -4.94 13.00 -23.70
C GLY A 264 -4.59 12.17 -22.48
N LYS A 265 -5.63 11.75 -21.76
CA LYS A 265 -5.56 10.77 -20.68
C LYS A 265 -4.97 9.47 -21.23
N THR A 266 -3.91 8.99 -20.60
CA THR A 266 -3.22 7.77 -21.04
C THR A 266 -2.98 6.90 -19.82
N PRO A 267 -3.72 5.79 -19.67
CA PRO A 267 -3.49 4.85 -18.58
C PRO A 267 -2.09 4.24 -18.63
N ASP A 268 -1.62 3.70 -17.51
CA ASP A 268 -0.28 3.10 -17.47
C ASP A 268 -0.15 1.82 -18.31
N LEU A 269 -1.16 0.96 -18.28
CA LEU A 269 -1.15 -0.33 -18.97
C LEU A 269 -2.41 -0.56 -19.81
N ARG A 270 -2.26 -1.36 -20.86
CA ARG A 270 -3.33 -2.00 -21.59
C ARG A 270 -3.27 -3.51 -21.38
N CYS A 271 -4.41 -4.11 -21.07
CA CYS A 271 -4.58 -5.56 -21.01
C CYS A 271 -5.48 -5.98 -22.17
N HIS A 272 -5.04 -6.94 -22.98
CA HIS A 272 -5.73 -7.34 -24.21
C HIS A 272 -6.74 -8.48 -23.99
N ASP A 273 -6.60 -9.23 -22.90
CA ASP A 273 -7.41 -10.40 -22.57
C ASP A 273 -7.86 -10.40 -21.09
N PRO A 274 -8.94 -11.13 -20.72
CA PRO A 274 -9.88 -11.84 -21.62
C PRO A 274 -10.68 -10.89 -22.51
N TYR A 275 -10.76 -9.60 -22.14
CA TYR A 275 -11.29 -8.54 -22.97
C TYR A 275 -10.42 -7.28 -22.85
N PRO A 276 -10.39 -6.42 -23.87
CA PRO A 276 -9.59 -5.20 -23.84
C PRO A 276 -10.00 -4.28 -22.70
N LEU A 277 -9.05 -3.98 -21.80
CA LEU A 277 -9.21 -3.03 -20.71
C LEU A 277 -7.92 -2.23 -20.50
N VAL A 278 -8.00 -1.20 -19.67
CA VAL A 278 -6.84 -0.43 -19.22
C VAL A 278 -6.65 -0.60 -17.72
N ILE A 279 -5.40 -0.50 -17.28
CA ILE A 279 -5.05 -0.51 -15.87
C ILE A 279 -4.33 0.80 -15.59
N GLU A 280 -4.86 1.56 -14.64
CA GLU A 280 -4.21 2.77 -14.14
C GLU A 280 -3.58 2.47 -12.79
N CYS A 281 -2.29 2.71 -12.67
CA CYS A 281 -1.56 2.50 -11.43
C CYS A 281 -1.31 3.85 -10.75
N LYS A 282 -1.72 3.98 -9.50
CA LYS A 282 -1.37 5.14 -8.68
C LYS A 282 -0.80 4.73 -7.35
N ARG A 283 0.38 5.25 -7.04
CA ARG A 283 1.00 5.12 -5.73
C ARG A 283 0.89 6.44 -4.99
N LYS A 284 0.21 6.42 -3.84
CA LYS A 284 0.12 7.56 -2.95
C LYS A 284 1.51 7.84 -2.35
N LYS A 285 1.83 9.13 -2.16
CA LYS A 285 2.97 9.54 -1.32
C LYS A 285 2.86 8.90 0.06
N VAL A 286 3.99 8.43 0.59
CA VAL A 286 4.07 7.73 1.88
C VAL A 286 3.54 8.61 3.01
N LEU A 287 3.99 9.87 3.04
CA LEU A 287 3.49 10.90 3.93
C LEU A 287 2.71 11.98 3.17
N THR A 288 1.58 12.36 3.76
CA THR A 288 0.81 13.54 3.36
C THR A 288 1.44 14.82 3.90
N GLU A 289 1.09 15.96 3.31
CA GLU A 289 1.55 17.27 3.80
C GLU A 289 1.16 17.50 5.28
N TYR A 290 -0.01 17.01 5.68
CA TYR A 290 -0.45 17.05 7.07
C TYR A 290 0.47 16.26 8.01
N GLU A 291 0.80 15.03 7.63
CA GLU A 291 1.66 14.15 8.44
C GLU A 291 3.10 14.68 8.53
N ILE A 292 3.62 15.27 7.45
CA ILE A 292 4.93 15.97 7.46
C ILE A 292 4.89 17.17 8.42
N ALA A 293 3.85 18.00 8.32
CA ALA A 293 3.76 19.19 9.15
C ALA A 293 3.53 18.86 10.64
N GLU A 294 2.83 17.76 10.93
CA GLU A 294 2.70 17.24 12.29
C GLU A 294 4.02 16.70 12.83
N GLU A 295 4.75 15.92 12.05
CA GLU A 295 6.07 15.42 12.42
C GLU A 295 7.02 16.58 12.75
N LEU A 296 7.06 17.62 11.91
CA LEU A 296 7.88 18.81 12.17
C LEU A 296 7.48 19.52 13.47
N ALA A 297 6.18 19.63 13.77
CA ALA A 297 5.71 20.22 15.01
C ALA A 297 6.16 19.39 16.23
N MET A 298 6.06 18.06 16.16
CA MET A 298 6.47 17.16 17.25
C MET A 298 7.98 17.12 17.42
N ARG A 299 8.74 17.19 16.33
CA ARG A 299 10.21 17.32 16.34
C ARG A 299 10.66 18.60 17.04
N ASN A 300 10.00 19.72 16.76
CA ASN A 300 10.30 21.00 17.44
C ASN A 300 9.96 20.94 18.92
N LEU A 301 8.80 20.37 19.28
CA LEU A 301 8.44 20.14 20.68
C LEU A 301 9.49 19.28 21.40
N PHE A 302 9.93 18.19 20.76
CA PHE A 302 10.94 17.31 21.31
C PHE A 302 12.27 18.02 21.60
N ARG A 303 12.75 18.91 20.73
CA ARG A 303 14.01 19.64 20.98
C ARG A 303 13.95 20.50 22.26
N ASN A 304 12.82 21.15 22.49
CA ASN A 304 12.59 21.92 23.72
C ASN A 304 12.51 21.00 24.94
N LEU A 305 11.78 19.88 24.80
CA LEU A 305 11.66 18.86 25.84
C LEU A 305 13.00 18.22 26.20
N GLU A 306 13.82 17.88 25.21
CA GLU A 306 15.13 17.25 25.39
C GLU A 306 16.04 18.16 26.21
N THR A 307 16.11 19.45 25.86
CA THR A 307 16.92 20.43 26.59
C THR A 307 16.48 20.50 28.05
N ALA A 308 15.18 20.68 28.29
CA ALA A 308 14.62 20.76 29.64
C ALA A 308 14.81 19.46 30.45
N ALA A 309 14.65 18.30 29.80
CA ALA A 309 14.84 16.99 30.43
C ALA A 309 16.31 16.78 30.83
N ARG A 310 17.27 17.13 29.96
CA ARG A 310 18.71 17.06 30.26
C ARG A 310 19.10 17.95 31.43
N GLU A 311 18.61 19.19 31.46
CA GLU A 311 18.84 20.11 32.57
C GLU A 311 18.25 19.59 33.89
N ALA A 312 17.13 18.87 33.82
CA ALA A 312 16.50 18.21 34.97
C ALA A 312 17.12 16.84 35.33
N GLY A 313 18.10 16.34 34.56
CA GLY A 313 18.68 15.01 34.76
C GLY A 313 17.70 13.87 34.53
N MET A 314 16.74 14.05 33.62
CA MET A 314 15.65 13.12 33.33
C MET A 314 15.91 12.28 32.08
N TRP A 315 15.85 10.95 32.22
CA TRP A 315 16.04 9.98 31.15
C TRP A 315 14.84 9.06 31.07
N GLY A 316 14.30 8.82 29.89
CA GLY A 316 13.12 7.99 29.72
C GLY A 316 12.24 8.38 28.55
N THR A 317 11.00 7.96 28.62
CA THR A 317 10.01 8.17 27.56
C THR A 317 8.86 9.03 28.06
N PHE A 318 8.62 10.14 27.36
CA PHE A 318 7.44 10.96 27.53
C PHE A 318 6.34 10.48 26.58
N SER A 319 5.11 10.41 27.06
CA SER A 319 3.94 10.08 26.25
C SER A 319 3.01 11.28 26.18
N LEU A 320 2.56 11.62 24.98
CA LEU A 320 1.72 12.78 24.72
C LEU A 320 0.48 12.37 23.91
N ARG A 321 -0.72 12.59 24.45
CA ARG A 321 -1.99 12.38 23.74
C ARG A 321 -2.66 13.73 23.48
N LEU A 322 -2.59 14.23 22.26
CA LEU A 322 -3.16 15.52 21.87
C LEU A 322 -4.66 15.39 21.56
N ALA A 323 -5.45 16.29 22.15
CA ALA A 323 -6.85 16.52 21.81
C ALA A 323 -7.03 17.69 20.81
N VAL A 324 -5.95 18.45 20.56
CA VAL A 324 -5.87 19.52 19.57
C VAL A 324 -4.91 19.14 18.44
N GLU A 325 -4.99 19.82 17.30
CA GLU A 325 -4.00 19.60 16.22
C GLU A 325 -2.59 19.99 16.71
N SER A 326 -1.58 19.18 16.37
CA SER A 326 -0.16 19.39 16.72
C SER A 326 0.36 20.80 16.43
N GLN A 327 -0.02 21.39 15.31
CA GLN A 327 0.39 22.75 14.92
C GLN A 327 -0.20 23.86 15.81
N LYS A 328 -1.25 23.56 16.57
CA LYS A 328 -1.91 24.49 17.50
C LYS A 328 -1.59 24.17 18.96
N ALA A 329 -0.76 23.16 19.20
CA ALA A 329 -0.42 22.70 20.54
C ALA A 329 0.46 23.75 21.24
N PRO A 330 0.19 24.12 22.51
CA PRO A 330 0.98 25.11 23.23
C PRO A 330 2.30 24.50 23.70
N VAL A 331 3.31 24.47 22.83
CA VAL A 331 4.59 23.76 23.01
C VAL A 331 5.23 24.03 24.39
N ASP A 332 5.41 25.29 24.77
CA ASP A 332 6.10 25.65 26.02
C ASP A 332 5.32 25.19 27.27
N GLU A 333 3.99 25.27 27.21
CA GLU A 333 3.11 24.76 28.27
C GLU A 333 3.22 23.23 28.36
N ILE A 334 3.18 22.54 27.23
CA ILE A 334 3.29 21.07 27.17
C ILE A 334 4.61 20.60 27.76
N VAL A 335 5.74 21.20 27.35
CA VAL A 335 7.06 20.87 27.89
C VAL A 335 7.10 21.11 29.40
N SER A 336 6.60 22.26 29.85
CA SER A 336 6.53 22.58 31.28
C SER A 336 5.66 21.60 32.07
N CYS A 337 4.57 21.11 31.48
CA CYS A 337 3.71 20.10 32.10
C CYS A 337 4.37 18.73 32.14
N LEU A 338 5.03 18.30 31.07
CA LEU A 338 5.77 17.03 31.01
C LEU A 338 6.87 16.95 32.08
N ILE A 339 7.66 18.01 32.24
CA ILE A 339 8.73 18.07 33.25
C ILE A 339 8.13 18.07 34.67
N ARG A 340 7.09 18.89 34.92
CA ARG A 340 6.45 18.96 36.24
C ARG A 340 5.75 17.66 36.64
N HIS A 341 5.13 16.95 35.69
CA HIS A 341 4.43 15.69 35.95
C HIS A 341 5.38 14.67 36.60
N ARG A 342 6.60 14.51 36.06
CA ARG A 342 7.60 13.63 36.65
C ARG A 342 8.08 14.11 38.03
N LEU A 343 8.33 15.40 38.19
CA LEU A 343 8.81 15.95 39.47
C LEU A 343 7.77 15.81 40.60
N ALA A 344 6.49 15.77 40.26
CA ALA A 344 5.40 15.51 41.21
C ALA A 344 5.28 14.03 41.63
N GLY A 345 6.14 13.15 41.13
CA GLY A 345 6.07 11.71 41.38
C GLY A 345 5.01 10.99 40.53
N GLY A 346 4.43 11.67 39.53
CA GLY A 346 3.59 11.02 38.52
C GLY A 346 4.42 10.02 37.74
N SER A 347 4.19 8.73 37.99
CA SER A 347 4.69 7.65 37.13
C SER A 347 3.78 7.50 35.91
N GLU A 348 3.77 6.32 35.27
CA GLU A 348 3.07 5.99 34.01
C GLU A 348 1.56 6.36 33.91
N GLU A 349 0.97 6.91 34.97
CA GLU A 349 -0.38 7.48 34.97
C GLU A 349 -0.44 8.78 34.15
N TYR A 350 -1.54 8.94 33.42
CA TYR A 350 -1.77 10.13 32.60
C TYR A 350 -2.29 11.30 33.44
N GLY A 351 -1.65 12.47 33.28
CA GLY A 351 -2.19 13.75 33.73
C GLY A 351 -3.01 14.42 32.63
N ASP A 352 -4.17 14.97 32.99
CA ASP A 352 -5.10 15.63 32.06
C ASP A 352 -4.89 17.15 31.96
N PHE A 353 -4.93 17.67 30.75
CA PHE A 353 -4.80 19.09 30.42
C PHE A 353 -5.80 19.49 29.32
N PRO A 354 -6.13 20.79 29.16
CA PRO A 354 -7.11 21.23 28.15
C PRO A 354 -6.75 20.84 26.71
N TRP A 355 -5.45 20.71 26.40
CA TRP A 355 -4.95 20.35 25.08
C TRP A 355 -4.69 18.84 24.91
N GLY A 356 -4.77 18.03 25.97
CA GLY A 356 -4.43 16.62 25.90
C GLY A 356 -4.01 15.98 27.22
N GLN A 357 -3.35 14.84 27.14
CA GLN A 357 -2.87 14.07 28.29
C GLN A 357 -1.37 13.83 28.16
N VAL A 358 -0.69 13.69 29.30
CA VAL A 358 0.73 13.36 29.34
C VAL A 358 1.04 12.28 30.36
N ALA A 359 2.04 11.46 30.06
CA ALA A 359 2.62 10.51 31.01
C ALA A 359 4.14 10.46 30.83
N TYR A 360 4.84 9.88 31.80
CA TYR A 360 6.28 9.67 31.71
C TYR A 360 6.67 8.32 32.30
N ARG A 361 7.53 7.61 31.58
CA ARG A 361 8.17 6.38 32.02
C ARG A 361 9.67 6.61 32.17
N GLU A 362 10.15 6.47 33.39
CA GLU A 362 11.56 6.62 33.73
C GLU A 362 12.41 5.50 33.15
N ALA A 363 13.64 5.85 32.74
CA ALA A 363 14.68 4.91 32.38
C ALA A 363 15.97 5.22 33.14
N ALA A 364 16.84 4.22 33.29
CA ALA A 364 18.19 4.45 33.78
C ALA A 364 18.97 5.33 32.77
N PRO A 365 19.92 6.18 33.23
CA PRO A 365 20.82 6.91 32.34
C PRO A 365 21.62 6.00 31.41
N HIS A 366 21.79 4.73 31.79
CA HIS A 366 22.44 3.70 31.00
C HIS A 366 21.46 2.53 30.92
N ALA A 367 20.59 2.53 29.91
CA ALA A 367 19.51 1.56 29.77
C ALA A 367 20.02 0.33 29.00
N PRO A 368 20.11 -0.87 29.63
CA PRO A 368 20.53 -2.08 28.93
C PRO A 368 19.48 -2.51 27.91
N ILE A 369 19.91 -2.82 26.69
CA ILE A 369 19.03 -3.34 25.63
C ILE A 369 18.84 -4.86 25.79
N GLY A 370 19.85 -5.53 26.36
CA GLY A 370 19.86 -6.99 26.56
C GLY A 370 20.44 -7.77 25.37
N CYS A 371 20.78 -7.11 24.28
CA CYS A 371 21.50 -7.68 23.14
C CYS A 371 22.26 -6.60 22.37
N HIS A 372 23.26 -7.00 21.60
CA HIS A 372 23.93 -6.11 20.65
C HIS A 372 23.09 -5.99 19.38
N THR A 373 22.73 -4.77 19.00
CA THR A 373 21.77 -4.52 17.91
C THR A 373 22.10 -3.22 17.16
N PRO A 374 21.71 -3.06 15.89
CA PRO A 374 21.87 -1.79 15.18
C PRO A 374 21.22 -0.62 15.92
N MET A 375 21.85 0.54 15.83
CA MET A 375 21.32 1.80 16.35
C MET A 375 19.92 2.05 15.78
N TYR A 376 18.96 2.34 16.68
CA TYR A 376 17.55 2.53 16.38
C TYR A 376 16.82 1.36 15.73
N SER A 377 17.35 0.14 15.90
CA SER A 377 16.61 -1.09 15.60
C SER A 377 15.28 -1.18 16.35
N PRO A 378 14.24 -1.81 15.77
CA PRO A 378 13.01 -2.13 16.48
C PRO A 378 13.25 -2.79 17.84
N THR A 379 14.25 -3.68 17.96
CA THR A 379 14.68 -4.26 19.23
C THR A 379 15.10 -3.19 20.24
N MET A 380 15.99 -2.27 19.84
CA MET A 380 16.41 -1.15 20.70
C MET A 380 15.22 -0.25 21.06
N LEU A 381 14.43 0.16 20.06
CA LEU A 381 13.31 1.08 20.26
C LEU A 381 12.24 0.48 21.18
N GLY A 382 11.99 -0.82 21.09
CA GLY A 382 11.11 -1.56 21.99
C GLY A 382 11.68 -1.62 23.40
N ALA A 383 12.96 -1.97 23.56
CA ALA A 383 13.60 -2.10 24.87
C ALA A 383 13.73 -0.75 25.61
N VAL A 384 14.12 0.31 24.90
CA VAL A 384 14.46 1.61 25.49
C VAL A 384 13.25 2.53 25.56
N PHE A 385 12.43 2.56 24.51
CA PHE A 385 11.32 3.49 24.37
C PHE A 385 9.95 2.82 24.35
N GLY A 386 9.86 1.49 24.43
CA GLY A 386 8.58 0.79 24.37
C GLY A 386 7.83 1.02 23.05
N TRP A 387 8.57 1.32 21.98
CA TRP A 387 8.01 1.55 20.66
C TRP A 387 8.04 0.26 19.83
N ASN A 388 6.96 -0.01 19.10
CA ASN A 388 6.84 -1.17 18.22
C ASN A 388 6.31 -0.75 16.84
N SER A 389 6.92 -1.27 15.78
CA SER A 389 6.53 -1.06 14.39
C SER A 389 5.27 -1.85 13.97
N ASP A 390 4.96 -2.96 14.66
CA ASP A 390 3.98 -3.94 14.18
C ASP A 390 2.51 -3.51 14.42
N LEU A 391 2.16 -3.19 15.67
CA LEU A 391 0.88 -2.57 16.04
C LEU A 391 1.14 -1.18 16.63
N PRO A 392 1.10 -0.12 15.82
CA PRO A 392 1.34 1.22 16.34
C PRO A 392 0.21 1.60 17.29
N GLU A 393 0.52 1.67 18.58
CA GLU A 393 -0.29 2.41 19.57
C GLU A 393 -0.11 3.93 19.38
N TRP A 394 1.02 4.32 18.79
CA TRP A 394 1.47 5.69 18.65
C TRP A 394 1.39 6.15 17.20
N ASP A 395 1.07 7.42 16.99
CA ASP A 395 1.15 8.03 15.67
C ASP A 395 2.61 8.30 15.27
N GLY A 396 3.51 8.42 16.26
CA GLY A 396 4.94 8.49 16.03
C GLY A 396 5.81 8.51 17.29
N LEU A 397 7.13 8.58 17.05
CA LEU A 397 8.20 8.63 18.03
C LEU A 397 9.25 9.67 17.59
N VAL A 398 9.68 10.55 18.49
CA VAL A 398 10.94 11.31 18.34
C VAL A 398 11.86 10.94 19.49
N CYS A 399 13.10 10.55 19.23
CA CYS A 399 14.03 10.17 20.30
C CYS A 399 15.49 10.45 19.97
N ARG A 400 16.31 10.45 21.02
CA ARG A 400 17.77 10.51 20.94
C ARG A 400 18.42 9.71 22.07
N VAL A 401 19.59 9.15 21.78
CA VAL A 401 20.55 8.60 22.74
C VAL A 401 21.92 9.27 22.58
N ALA A 402 22.73 9.32 23.64
CA ALA A 402 24.03 10.02 23.61
C ALA A 402 25.06 9.29 22.73
N ASN A 403 25.07 7.96 22.73
CA ASN A 403 25.95 7.13 21.90
C ASN A 403 25.48 6.96 20.44
N HIS A 404 24.75 7.94 19.90
CA HIS A 404 24.21 7.91 18.53
C HIS A 404 25.27 7.95 17.43
N GLU A 405 26.57 8.08 17.75
CA GLU A 405 27.62 7.96 16.74
C GLU A 405 27.94 6.50 16.42
N GLU A 406 27.54 5.56 17.26
CA GLU A 406 27.76 4.12 17.09
C GLU A 406 26.76 3.51 16.10
N SER A 407 27.23 2.59 15.25
CA SER A 407 26.33 1.88 14.31
C SER A 407 25.52 0.77 14.99
N ALA A 408 26.02 0.23 16.10
CA ALA A 408 25.35 -0.79 16.88
C ALA A 408 25.70 -0.63 18.36
N ILE A 409 24.74 -0.96 19.23
CA ILE A 409 24.83 -0.75 20.67
C ILE A 409 24.16 -1.90 21.42
N ASP A 410 24.56 -2.11 22.66
CA ASP A 410 23.93 -3.01 23.64
C ASP A 410 23.42 -2.26 24.90
N LEU A 411 23.78 -0.98 24.99
CA LEU A 411 23.44 -0.05 26.05
C LEU A 411 23.03 1.28 25.43
N ALA A 412 21.87 1.83 25.82
CA ALA A 412 21.46 3.17 25.42
C ALA A 412 21.86 4.19 26.50
N GLU A 413 22.68 5.17 26.11
CA GLU A 413 23.14 6.23 27.00
C GLU A 413 22.20 7.43 26.95
N GLU A 414 21.80 7.92 28.12
CA GLU A 414 20.96 9.09 28.33
C GLU A 414 19.71 9.13 27.42
N PRO A 415 18.88 8.07 27.40
CA PRO A 415 17.78 7.98 26.45
C PRO A 415 16.71 9.01 26.76
N ILE A 416 16.28 9.76 25.74
CA ILE A 416 15.13 10.65 25.81
C ILE A 416 14.24 10.37 24.60
N GLY A 417 12.97 10.04 24.85
CA GLY A 417 11.98 9.79 23.81
C GLY A 417 10.66 10.52 24.06
N LEU A 418 9.97 10.88 22.99
CA LEU A 418 8.62 11.39 22.97
C LEU A 418 7.77 10.52 22.03
N LEU A 419 6.82 9.81 22.61
CA LEU A 419 5.76 9.10 21.91
C LEU A 419 4.52 9.99 21.85
N TRP A 420 3.86 10.07 20.68
CA TRP A 420 2.64 10.86 20.58
C TRP A 420 1.48 10.15 19.89
N VAL A 421 0.28 10.56 20.28
CA VAL A 421 -0.98 10.31 19.59
C VAL A 421 -1.69 11.64 19.41
N ASN A 422 -2.27 11.88 18.24
CA ASN A 422 -3.16 13.00 17.98
C ASN A 422 -4.56 12.47 17.67
N SER A 423 -5.45 12.65 18.64
CA SER A 423 -6.83 12.20 18.61
C SER A 423 -7.80 13.33 18.25
N SER A 424 -7.31 14.50 17.82
CA SER A 424 -8.19 15.57 17.37
C SER A 424 -8.99 15.11 16.15
N GLU A 425 -10.28 15.47 16.09
CA GLU A 425 -11.18 15.07 15.01
C GLU A 425 -10.63 15.48 13.63
N GLN A 426 -10.03 16.67 13.55
CA GLN A 426 -9.41 17.19 12.33
C GLN A 426 -8.21 16.35 11.89
N ALA A 427 -7.38 15.86 12.83
CA ALA A 427 -6.26 14.98 12.51
C ALA A 427 -6.75 13.65 11.93
N ILE A 428 -7.73 13.03 12.59
CA ILE A 428 -8.32 11.75 12.17
C ILE A 428 -8.95 11.90 10.77
N LYS A 429 -9.68 12.99 10.53
CA LYS A 429 -10.27 13.30 9.23
C LYS A 429 -9.19 13.50 8.15
N LYS A 430 -8.19 14.34 8.37
CA LYS A 430 -7.13 14.60 7.37
C LYS A 430 -6.34 13.34 7.02
N ARG A 431 -6.08 12.47 7.99
CA ARG A 431 -5.40 11.19 7.75
C ARG A 431 -6.29 10.17 7.06
N SER A 432 -7.58 10.08 7.37
CA SER A 432 -8.46 9.03 6.81
C SER A 432 -8.78 9.21 5.32
N TRP A 433 -8.81 10.43 4.79
CA TRP A 433 -9.31 10.72 3.43
C TRP A 433 -8.31 10.52 2.29
N GLY A 434 -7.01 10.46 2.59
CA GLY A 434 -5.94 10.47 1.57
C GLY A 434 -6.09 9.45 0.41
N PRO A 435 -6.42 8.17 0.64
CA PRO A 435 -6.54 7.19 -0.45
C PRO A 435 -7.70 7.45 -1.42
N MET A 436 -8.79 8.10 -0.98
CA MET A 436 -9.94 8.39 -1.84
C MET A 436 -9.58 9.36 -2.95
N THR A 437 -8.81 10.41 -2.62
CA THR A 437 -8.31 11.36 -3.60
C THR A 437 -7.45 10.66 -4.64
N THR A 438 -6.53 9.79 -4.21
CA THR A 438 -5.68 9.01 -5.14
C THR A 438 -6.48 8.07 -6.03
N LEU A 439 -7.56 7.45 -5.52
CA LEU A 439 -8.44 6.63 -6.35
C LEU A 439 -9.23 7.49 -7.36
N SER A 440 -9.77 8.63 -6.94
CA SER A 440 -10.45 9.56 -7.86
C SER A 440 -9.53 9.99 -8.99
N GLU A 441 -8.29 10.36 -8.66
CA GLU A 441 -7.25 10.72 -9.65
C GLU A 441 -6.97 9.56 -10.62
N ALA A 442 -6.87 8.33 -10.12
CA ALA A 442 -6.67 7.14 -10.96
C ALA A 442 -7.86 6.90 -11.90
N ILE A 443 -9.09 7.01 -11.39
CA ILE A 443 -10.30 6.87 -12.21
C ILE A 443 -10.35 7.97 -13.27
N GLU A 444 -9.97 9.20 -12.92
CA GLU A 444 -9.90 10.33 -13.84
C GLU A 444 -8.86 10.15 -14.94
N GLN A 445 -7.85 9.29 -14.80
CA GLN A 445 -6.91 8.99 -15.90
C GLN A 445 -7.44 7.96 -16.90
N ILE A 446 -8.58 7.31 -16.62
CA ILE A 446 -9.20 6.37 -17.56
C ILE A 446 -9.90 7.16 -18.68
N PRO A 447 -9.62 6.89 -19.96
CA PRO A 447 -10.31 7.54 -21.07
C PRO A 447 -11.81 7.18 -21.11
N PRO A 448 -12.69 8.14 -21.45
CA PRO A 448 -14.11 7.84 -21.65
C PRO A 448 -14.34 6.73 -22.68
N GLY A 449 -15.28 5.82 -22.38
CA GLY A 449 -15.62 4.68 -23.25
C GLY A 449 -14.72 3.46 -23.11
N GLU A 450 -13.66 3.53 -22.29
CA GLU A 450 -12.82 2.38 -21.92
C GLU A 450 -13.33 1.71 -20.63
N PHE A 451 -13.02 0.43 -20.48
CA PHE A 451 -13.08 -0.27 -19.20
C PHE A 451 -11.73 -0.10 -18.51
N GLY A 452 -11.71 0.51 -17.33
CA GLY A 452 -10.47 0.75 -16.63
C GLY A 452 -10.48 0.22 -15.21
N ILE A 453 -9.35 -0.34 -14.79
CA ILE A 453 -9.16 -0.93 -13.47
C ILE A 453 -8.09 -0.12 -12.74
N PRO A 454 -8.46 0.73 -11.77
CA PRO A 454 -7.50 1.44 -10.96
C PRO A 454 -6.86 0.49 -9.95
N TYR A 455 -5.53 0.47 -9.95
CA TYR A 455 -4.68 -0.10 -8.91
C TYR A 455 -4.10 1.05 -8.10
N VAL A 456 -4.51 1.15 -6.84
CA VAL A 456 -4.05 2.20 -5.92
C VAL A 456 -3.26 1.59 -4.79
N ALA A 457 -1.98 1.92 -4.69
CA ALA A 457 -1.16 1.52 -3.55
C ALA A 457 -0.89 2.68 -2.61
N TYR A 458 -0.92 2.41 -1.31
CA TYR A 458 -0.43 3.36 -0.31
C TYR A 458 0.17 2.64 0.89
N GLN A 459 1.12 3.34 1.52
CA GLN A 459 1.70 2.88 2.76
C GLN A 459 0.79 3.18 3.94
N GLU A 460 0.42 2.13 4.66
CA GLU A 460 -0.36 2.22 5.88
C GLU A 460 0.54 1.95 7.08
N GLY A 461 0.61 2.94 7.95
CA GLY A 461 1.28 2.84 9.25
C GLY A 461 0.49 3.54 10.34
N ALA A 462 -0.77 3.89 10.06
CA ALA A 462 -1.65 4.45 11.08
C ALA A 462 -2.09 3.37 12.07
N ARG A 463 -2.48 3.83 13.25
CA ARG A 463 -3.14 3.01 14.29
C ARG A 463 -4.43 2.41 13.73
N SER A 464 -4.85 1.28 14.29
CA SER A 464 -6.04 0.52 13.83
C SER A 464 -7.28 1.41 13.69
N ALA A 465 -7.58 2.21 14.71
CA ALA A 465 -8.72 3.15 14.69
C ALA A 465 -8.77 4.07 13.44
N ILE A 466 -7.61 4.46 12.88
CA ILE A 466 -7.54 5.32 11.69
C ILE A 466 -7.54 4.47 10.41
N ALA A 467 -6.78 3.38 10.39
CA ALA A 467 -6.66 2.48 9.23
C ALA A 467 -8.00 1.78 8.91
N ASP A 468 -8.72 1.35 9.94
CA ASP A 468 -10.02 0.68 9.80
C ASP A 468 -11.11 1.69 9.40
N LEU A 469 -11.11 2.89 10.00
CA LEU A 469 -12.02 3.97 9.59
C LEU A 469 -11.82 4.37 8.12
N ARG A 470 -10.56 4.42 7.67
CA ARG A 470 -10.22 4.67 6.27
C ARG A 470 -10.78 3.57 5.37
N THR A 471 -10.64 2.30 5.76
CA THR A 471 -11.17 1.15 5.02
C THR A 471 -12.70 1.20 4.92
N PHE A 472 -13.37 1.53 6.03
CA PHE A 472 -14.83 1.70 6.09
C PHE A 472 -15.31 2.84 5.20
N ASN A 473 -14.76 4.05 5.38
CA ASN A 473 -15.11 5.22 4.58
C ASN A 473 -14.91 4.94 3.08
N PHE A 474 -13.86 4.20 2.73
CA PHE A 474 -13.57 3.84 1.35
C PHE A 474 -14.65 2.92 0.75
N THR A 475 -15.08 1.91 1.50
CA THR A 475 -16.15 1.00 1.04
C THR A 475 -17.46 1.76 0.82
N ASP A 476 -17.80 2.71 1.69
CA ASP A 476 -19.00 3.53 1.54
C ASP A 476 -18.90 4.53 0.38
N TRP A 477 -17.75 5.18 0.22
CA TRP A 477 -17.52 6.12 -0.89
C TRP A 477 -17.62 5.41 -2.25
N LEU A 478 -17.06 4.21 -2.37
CA LEU A 478 -17.11 3.42 -3.59
C LEU A 478 -18.53 3.04 -4.02
N LYS A 479 -19.42 2.71 -3.07
CA LYS A 479 -20.84 2.45 -3.37
C LYS A 479 -21.53 3.69 -3.95
N GLN A 480 -21.06 4.88 -3.59
CA GLN A 480 -21.62 6.15 -4.04
C GLN A 480 -20.94 6.71 -5.29
N CYS A 481 -19.79 6.16 -5.67
CA CYS A 481 -19.03 6.61 -6.84
C CYS A 481 -19.81 6.35 -8.13
N SER A 482 -20.62 7.33 -8.49
CA SER A 482 -21.22 7.48 -9.80
C SER A 482 -20.10 7.94 -10.73
N HIS A 483 -19.66 7.09 -11.65
CA HIS A 483 -18.55 7.44 -12.53
C HIS A 483 -18.88 8.69 -13.36
N PRO A 484 -18.03 9.73 -13.35
CA PRO A 484 -18.19 10.85 -14.26
C PRO A 484 -18.00 10.34 -15.70
N ALA A 485 -19.01 10.58 -16.55
CA ALA A 485 -18.88 10.54 -18.01
C ALA A 485 -18.37 9.23 -18.66
N ASN A 486 -19.25 8.23 -18.80
CA ASN A 486 -19.04 7.04 -19.65
C ASN A 486 -17.81 6.16 -19.34
N ILE A 487 -17.16 6.35 -18.19
CA ILE A 487 -16.08 5.49 -17.71
C ILE A 487 -16.71 4.33 -16.91
N ARG A 488 -16.32 3.10 -17.20
CA ARG A 488 -16.74 1.92 -16.41
C ARG A 488 -15.53 1.38 -15.66
N VAL A 489 -15.69 1.23 -14.35
CA VAL A 489 -14.66 0.68 -13.45
C VAL A 489 -15.18 -0.65 -12.91
N PRO A 490 -15.06 -1.75 -13.68
CA PRO A 490 -15.66 -3.03 -13.31
C PRO A 490 -14.95 -3.71 -12.14
N LEU A 491 -13.76 -3.21 -11.78
CA LEU A 491 -12.95 -3.68 -10.66
C LEU A 491 -12.07 -2.51 -10.20
N GLY A 492 -11.89 -2.34 -8.89
CA GLY A 492 -10.85 -1.51 -8.30
C GLY A 492 -10.01 -2.31 -7.32
N ARG A 493 -8.70 -2.07 -7.29
CA ARG A 493 -7.78 -2.69 -6.34
C ARG A 493 -7.12 -1.62 -5.49
N ILE A 494 -7.30 -1.70 -4.19
CA ILE A 494 -6.47 -0.98 -3.23
C ILE A 494 -5.45 -1.94 -2.68
N ILE A 495 -4.20 -1.51 -2.62
CA ILE A 495 -3.11 -2.27 -2.06
C ILE A 495 -2.55 -1.48 -0.88
N ARG A 496 -2.84 -1.96 0.33
CA ARG A 496 -2.34 -1.40 1.60
C ARG A 496 -0.99 -2.04 1.89
N LEU A 497 0.05 -1.22 1.94
CA LEU A 497 1.44 -1.63 2.12
C LEU A 497 1.85 -1.36 3.58
N TYR A 498 2.25 -2.39 4.31
CA TYR A 498 2.71 -2.29 5.69
C TYR A 498 4.18 -2.73 5.79
N PRO A 499 5.13 -1.84 5.49
CA PRO A 499 6.53 -2.16 5.69
C PRO A 499 6.84 -2.22 7.19
N ARG A 500 7.59 -3.24 7.58
CA ARG A 500 7.97 -3.50 8.96
C ARG A 500 9.47 -3.76 9.03
N PRO A 501 10.25 -2.91 9.71
CA PRO A 501 11.54 -3.36 10.22
C PRO A 501 11.25 -4.27 11.43
N LEU A 502 11.73 -5.51 11.39
CA LEU A 502 11.55 -6.49 12.45
C LEU A 502 12.84 -6.73 13.23
N GLY A 503 12.74 -6.83 14.56
CA GLY A 503 13.86 -7.16 15.44
C GLY A 503 15.08 -6.26 15.22
N HIS A 504 16.17 -6.82 14.72
CA HIS A 504 17.41 -6.11 14.40
C HIS A 504 17.32 -5.25 13.11
N GLY A 505 16.12 -5.13 12.54
CA GLY A 505 15.79 -4.34 11.35
C GLY A 505 15.56 -5.18 10.09
N ALA A 506 15.37 -6.50 10.21
CA ALA A 506 15.09 -7.36 9.07
C ALA A 506 13.91 -6.78 8.27
N PRO A 507 14.05 -6.57 6.95
CA PRO A 507 13.01 -5.98 6.15
C PRO A 507 11.88 -6.98 5.99
N ASP A 508 10.68 -6.54 6.31
CA ASP A 508 9.47 -7.31 6.13
C ASP A 508 8.35 -6.41 5.62
N PHE A 509 7.34 -7.04 5.02
CA PHE A 509 6.29 -6.35 4.30
C PHE A 509 5.01 -7.14 4.36
N ILE A 510 3.92 -6.53 4.82
CA ILE A 510 2.59 -7.08 4.59
C ILE A 510 1.92 -6.31 3.47
N GLU A 511 1.36 -7.06 2.54
CA GLU A 511 0.46 -6.54 1.54
C GLU A 511 -0.96 -6.98 1.87
N SER A 512 -1.85 -6.02 2.10
CA SER A 512 -3.28 -6.31 2.26
C SER A 512 -4.06 -5.60 1.19
N ASN A 513 -4.77 -6.37 0.38
CA ASN A 513 -5.56 -5.82 -0.71
C ASN A 513 -7.03 -5.68 -0.31
N VAL A 514 -7.67 -4.63 -0.81
CA VAL A 514 -9.11 -4.43 -0.75
C VAL A 514 -9.61 -4.39 -2.16
N THR A 515 -10.51 -5.31 -2.47
CA THR A 515 -11.11 -5.46 -3.79
C THR A 515 -12.49 -4.86 -3.78
N PHE A 516 -12.77 -4.05 -4.79
CA PHE A 516 -14.10 -3.51 -5.02
C PHE A 516 -14.60 -3.91 -6.40
N ILE A 517 -15.81 -4.45 -6.41
CA ILE A 517 -16.57 -4.81 -7.60
C ILE A 517 -17.89 -4.06 -7.46
N PRO A 518 -18.20 -3.10 -8.35
CA PRO A 518 -19.52 -2.47 -8.35
C PRO A 518 -20.60 -3.49 -8.78
N ASP A 519 -21.88 -3.18 -8.58
CA ASP A 519 -23.01 -4.07 -8.92
C ASP A 519 -23.06 -4.52 -10.39
N TYR A 520 -22.36 -3.80 -11.28
CA TYR A 520 -22.25 -4.12 -12.71
C TYR A 520 -20.91 -4.77 -13.10
N GLY A 521 -20.00 -4.94 -12.13
CA GLY A 521 -18.71 -5.58 -12.31
C GLY A 521 -18.85 -7.09 -12.53
N ASP A 522 -17.79 -7.69 -13.04
CA ASP A 522 -17.73 -9.12 -13.32
C ASP A 522 -16.97 -9.81 -12.18
N ASP A 523 -17.64 -10.70 -11.45
CA ASP A 523 -17.10 -11.45 -10.31
C ASP A 523 -15.89 -12.32 -10.68
N VAL A 524 -15.66 -12.59 -11.98
CA VAL A 524 -14.49 -13.33 -12.44
C VAL A 524 -13.22 -12.46 -12.48
N LEU A 525 -13.34 -11.15 -12.69
CA LEU A 525 -12.20 -10.23 -12.86
C LEU A 525 -11.18 -10.29 -11.72
N PRO A 526 -11.57 -10.33 -10.43
CA PRO A 526 -10.64 -10.50 -9.32
C PRO A 526 -9.75 -11.74 -9.41
N THR A 527 -10.20 -12.80 -10.07
CA THR A 527 -9.42 -14.05 -10.20
C THR A 527 -8.38 -13.97 -11.32
N LEU A 528 -8.68 -13.17 -12.35
CA LEU A 528 -7.87 -13.03 -13.56
C LEU A 528 -6.71 -12.03 -13.42
N LEU A 529 -6.79 -11.14 -12.44
CA LEU A 529 -5.84 -10.06 -12.21
C LEU A 529 -5.18 -10.20 -10.84
N PRO A 530 -3.91 -9.76 -10.69
CA PRO A 530 -3.17 -9.93 -9.44
C PRO A 530 -3.90 -9.27 -8.26
N SER A 531 -4.10 -10.04 -7.17
CA SER A 531 -4.57 -9.53 -5.88
C SER A 531 -3.41 -9.01 -5.03
N SER A 532 -2.21 -9.56 -5.21
CA SER A 532 -0.95 -9.06 -4.65
C SER A 532 0.08 -8.75 -5.74
N VAL A 533 0.93 -7.76 -5.49
CA VAL A 533 1.97 -7.32 -6.45
C VAL A 533 3.38 -7.31 -5.85
N VAL A 534 3.52 -7.18 -4.53
CA VAL A 534 4.80 -7.18 -3.79
C VAL A 534 5.03 -8.52 -3.11
N VAL A 535 4.08 -8.96 -2.28
CA VAL A 535 4.21 -10.14 -1.40
C VAL A 535 3.48 -11.34 -2.00
N ARG A 536 3.96 -12.56 -1.73
CA ARG A 536 3.35 -13.82 -2.19
C ARG A 536 2.75 -14.62 -1.05
#